data_AF-A0A1K1QSG2-F1
#
_entry.id   AF-A0A1K1QSG2-F1
#
_cell.length_a   1.000
_cell.length_b   1.000
_cell.length_c   1.000
_cell.angle_alpha   90.00
_cell.angle_beta   90.00
_cell.angle_gamma   90.00
#
_symmetry.space_group_name_H-M   'P 1'
#
loop_
_entity.id
_entity.type
_entity.pdbx_description
1 polymer ?
#
loop_
_entity_poly.entity_id
_entity_poly.type
_entity_poly.pdbx_seq_one_letter_code
_entity_poly.pdbx_strand_id
1 'polypeptide(L)'
;MSKFVCPNCGSENIQKMQIVYQSGTHSSSGETTYKDEHGNRVRAESSENSTTGLAAAVAPPQEKDTPYAAAIICGLIGAYCIYDLHTGFGWGELIFGGIMLLIAWACWSSATENSQWNQNEYPKLYNEWCCSFICHKCGHRFVIK
;
A
#
# COMPACT_ATOMS: atom_id res chain seq x y z
N MET A 1 -10.51 6.82 -37.76
CA MET A 1 -10.70 6.58 -36.31
C MET A 1 -10.84 5.09 -36.12
N SER A 2 -9.84 4.41 -35.55
CA SER A 2 -9.92 2.99 -35.21
C SER A 2 -11.02 2.82 -34.15
N LYS A 3 -12.01 1.96 -34.46
CA LYS A 3 -13.16 1.72 -33.60
C LYS A 3 -12.69 0.80 -32.46
N PHE A 4 -12.61 1.32 -31.24
CA PHE A 4 -12.27 0.51 -30.08
C PHE A 4 -13.48 -0.33 -29.67
N VAL A 5 -13.45 -1.62 -30.00
CA VAL A 5 -14.56 -2.55 -29.80
C VAL A 5 -14.11 -3.69 -28.90
N CYS A 6 -14.98 -4.15 -28.00
CA CYS A 6 -14.72 -5.31 -27.16
C CYS A 6 -14.52 -6.58 -28.01
N PRO A 7 -13.42 -7.34 -27.83
CA PRO A 7 -13.15 -8.54 -28.63
C PRO A 7 -14.12 -9.69 -28.37
N ASN A 8 -14.77 -9.71 -27.19
CA ASN A 8 -15.69 -10.79 -26.81
C ASN A 8 -17.13 -10.54 -27.30
N CYS A 9 -17.66 -9.32 -27.13
CA CYS A 9 -19.08 -9.05 -27.39
C CYS A 9 -19.35 -8.02 -28.50
N GLY A 10 -18.32 -7.46 -29.13
CA GLY A 10 -18.49 -6.48 -30.20
C GLY A 10 -19.05 -5.12 -29.74
N SER A 11 -19.13 -4.87 -28.43
CA SER A 11 -19.66 -3.60 -27.89
C SER A 11 -18.62 -2.47 -27.94
N GLU A 12 -19.09 -1.27 -28.24
CA GLU A 12 -18.32 -0.02 -28.15
C GLU A 12 -18.31 0.57 -26.73
N ASN A 13 -19.14 0.02 -25.81
CA ASN A 13 -19.20 0.47 -24.42
C ASN A 13 -18.06 -0.16 -23.61
N ILE A 14 -16.85 0.37 -23.84
CA ILE A 14 -15.65 0.04 -23.10
C ILE A 14 -15.15 1.28 -22.36
N GLN A 15 -14.56 1.08 -21.19
CA GLN A 15 -13.91 2.14 -20.44
C GLN A 15 -12.54 1.69 -19.96
N LYS A 16 -11.63 2.66 -19.84
CA LYS A 16 -10.29 2.43 -19.29
C LYS A 16 -10.41 2.07 -17.81
N MET A 17 -9.70 1.04 -17.35
CA MET A 17 -9.78 0.58 -15.95
C MET A 17 -9.46 1.69 -14.95
N GLN A 18 -8.48 2.54 -15.28
CA GLN A 18 -8.11 3.69 -14.45
C GLN A 18 -9.29 4.65 -14.21
N ILE A 19 -10.10 4.91 -15.23
CA ILE A 19 -11.25 5.81 -15.12
C ILE A 19 -12.34 5.16 -14.27
N VAL A 20 -12.57 3.85 -14.44
CA VAL A 20 -13.55 3.10 -13.65
C VAL A 20 -13.16 3.02 -12.18
N TYR A 21 -11.87 2.84 -11.90
CA TYR A 21 -11.36 2.84 -10.53
C TYR A 21 -11.51 4.23 -9.89
N GLN A 22 -11.08 5.28 -10.60
CA GLN A 22 -11.15 6.65 -10.11
C GLN A 22 -12.59 7.14 -9.94
N SER A 23 -13.52 6.75 -10.82
CA SER A 23 -14.93 7.14 -10.72
C SER A 23 -15.66 6.45 -9.56
N GLY A 24 -15.16 5.31 -9.10
CA GLY A 24 -15.76 4.55 -8.02
C GLY A 24 -14.98 4.60 -6.70
N THR A 25 -13.98 5.48 -6.58
CA THR A 25 -13.23 5.74 -5.33
C THR A 25 -13.50 7.17 -4.89
N HIS A 26 -13.95 7.35 -3.66
CA HIS A 26 -14.18 8.67 -3.07
C HIS A 26 -13.51 8.74 -1.69
N SER A 27 -12.70 9.75 -1.49
CA SER A 27 -12.16 10.12 -0.18
C SER A 27 -12.85 11.40 0.30
N SER A 28 -13.39 11.37 1.51
CA SER A 28 -13.89 12.56 2.20
C SER A 28 -13.05 12.77 3.46
N SER A 29 -12.49 13.97 3.59
CA SER A 29 -11.88 14.43 4.83
C SER A 29 -12.71 15.58 5.40
N GLY A 30 -13.08 15.44 6.67
CA GLY A 30 -13.77 16.46 7.44
C GLY A 30 -12.86 16.96 8.54
N GLU A 31 -12.58 18.25 8.55
CA GLU A 31 -11.91 18.90 9.66
C GLU A 31 -12.92 19.81 10.37
N THR A 32 -13.15 19.54 11.65
CA THR A 32 -13.96 20.41 12.50
C THR A 32 -13.10 20.94 13.65
N THR A 33 -13.01 22.25 13.75
CA THR A 33 -12.34 22.92 14.88
C THR A 33 -13.41 23.63 15.69
N TYR A 34 -13.58 23.24 16.94
CA TYR A 34 -14.42 23.95 17.89
C TYR A 34 -13.56 24.64 18.96
N LYS A 35 -14.01 25.79 19.44
CA LYS A 35 -13.43 26.46 20.60
C LYS A 35 -14.26 26.10 21.82
N ASP A 36 -13.61 25.60 22.87
CA ASP A 36 -14.28 25.40 24.15
C ASP A 36 -14.51 26.75 24.88
N GLU A 37 -15.24 26.70 25.99
CA GLU A 37 -15.56 27.86 26.83
C GLU A 37 -14.32 28.52 27.45
N HIS A 38 -13.18 27.82 27.45
CA HIS A 38 -11.90 28.28 28.00
C HIS A 38 -10.93 28.79 26.91
N GLY A 39 -11.37 28.84 25.65
CA GLY A 39 -10.58 29.32 24.52
C GLY A 39 -9.63 28.30 23.89
N ASN A 40 -9.63 27.05 24.36
CA ASN A 40 -8.87 25.96 23.75
C ASN A 40 -9.52 25.53 22.43
N ARG A 41 -8.68 25.21 21.44
CA ARG A 41 -9.13 24.70 20.14
C ARG A 41 -9.05 23.18 20.20
N VAL A 42 -10.19 22.53 20.05
CA VAL A 42 -10.24 21.08 19.87
C VAL A 42 -10.50 20.81 18.40
N ARG A 43 -9.65 19.95 17.82
CA ARG A 43 -9.69 19.53 16.43
C ARG A 43 -10.22 18.11 16.38
N ALA A 44 -11.28 17.89 15.61
CA ALA A 44 -11.72 16.55 15.23
C ALA A 44 -11.51 16.39 13.72
N GLU A 45 -10.76 15.36 13.37
CA GLU A 45 -10.44 15.00 12.00
C GLU A 45 -11.08 13.63 11.71
N SER A 46 -11.86 13.56 10.64
CA SER A 46 -12.47 12.33 10.16
C SER A 46 -12.07 12.11 8.72
N SER A 47 -11.51 10.93 8.42
CA SER A 47 -11.22 10.50 7.05
C SER A 47 -12.05 9.26 6.73
N GLU A 48 -12.86 9.32 5.68
CA GLU A 48 -13.62 8.19 5.18
C GLU A 48 -13.25 7.92 3.73
N ASN A 49 -12.93 6.64 3.43
CA ASN A 49 -12.64 6.18 2.08
C ASN A 49 -13.75 5.19 1.68
N SER A 50 -14.52 5.55 0.66
CA SER A 50 -15.56 4.69 0.10
C SER A 50 -15.15 4.22 -1.29
N THR A 51 -15.28 2.92 -1.54
CA THR A 51 -14.96 2.32 -2.85
C THR A 51 -16.13 1.47 -3.30
N THR A 52 -16.60 1.69 -4.52
CA THR A 52 -17.66 0.89 -5.14
C THR A 52 -17.17 -0.53 -5.46
N GLY A 53 -18.07 -1.51 -5.47
CA GLY A 53 -17.72 -2.91 -5.77
C GLY A 53 -17.07 -3.09 -7.15
N LEU A 54 -17.45 -2.29 -8.14
CA LEU A 54 -16.83 -2.31 -9.46
C LEU A 54 -15.40 -1.76 -9.43
N ALA A 55 -15.17 -0.65 -8.72
CA ALA A 55 -13.84 -0.09 -8.53
C ALA A 55 -12.93 -1.05 -7.75
N ALA A 56 -13.43 -1.68 -6.69
CA ALA A 56 -12.67 -2.71 -5.96
C ALA A 56 -12.28 -3.88 -6.87
N ALA A 57 -13.16 -4.28 -7.78
CA ALA A 57 -12.88 -5.36 -8.72
C ALA A 57 -11.82 -4.99 -9.77
N VAL A 58 -11.65 -3.70 -10.12
CA VAL A 58 -10.64 -3.22 -11.08
C VAL A 58 -9.47 -2.49 -10.39
N ALA A 59 -9.29 -2.72 -9.09
CA ALA A 59 -8.24 -2.06 -8.32
C ALA A 59 -6.86 -2.27 -8.96
N PRO A 60 -6.00 -1.24 -8.94
CA PRO A 60 -4.63 -1.36 -9.44
C PRO A 60 -3.85 -2.38 -8.59
N PRO A 61 -2.76 -2.95 -9.14
CA PRO A 61 -1.80 -3.68 -8.32
C PRO A 61 -1.31 -2.78 -7.19
N GLN A 62 -1.18 -3.34 -5.99
CA GLN A 62 -0.67 -2.63 -4.81
C GLN A 62 0.85 -2.80 -4.74
N GLU A 63 1.55 -1.74 -4.35
CA GLU A 63 2.96 -1.84 -3.96
C GLU A 63 3.07 -2.67 -2.68
N LYS A 64 4.15 -3.43 -2.53
CA LYS A 64 4.42 -4.15 -1.29
C LYS A 64 5.04 -3.19 -0.28
N ASP A 65 4.54 -3.21 0.95
CA ASP A 65 5.13 -2.44 2.04
C ASP A 65 6.58 -2.86 2.28
N THR A 66 7.44 -1.87 2.47
CA THR A 66 8.86 -2.08 2.75
C THR A 66 9.15 -1.64 4.18
N PRO A 67 9.14 -2.57 5.17
CA PRO A 67 9.27 -2.23 6.58
C PRO A 67 10.72 -1.90 6.99
N TYR A 68 11.44 -1.10 6.20
CA TYR A 68 12.82 -0.68 6.50
C TYR A 68 12.91 0.08 7.83
N ALA A 69 11.93 0.94 8.13
CA ALA A 69 11.89 1.67 9.39
C ALA A 69 11.80 0.72 10.60
N ALA A 70 10.96 -0.31 10.51
CA ALA A 70 10.84 -1.31 11.57
C ALA A 70 12.12 -2.12 11.75
N ALA A 71 12.77 -2.51 10.64
CA ALA A 71 14.06 -3.22 10.69
C ALA A 71 15.16 -2.37 11.38
N ILE A 72 15.24 -1.06 11.07
CA ILE A 72 16.21 -0.15 11.68
C ILE A 72 15.92 0.03 13.17
N ILE A 73 14.66 0.26 13.56
CA ILE A 73 14.28 0.45 14.95
C ILE A 73 14.58 -0.80 15.78
N CYS A 74 14.17 -1.98 15.32
CA CYS A 74 14.46 -3.25 16.00
C CYS A 74 15.97 -3.53 16.07
N GLY A 75 16.72 -3.20 15.02
CA GLY A 75 18.18 -3.32 15.00
C GLY A 75 18.86 -2.42 16.03
N LEU A 76 18.44 -1.16 16.15
CA LEU A 76 18.98 -0.20 17.12
C LEU A 76 18.66 -0.62 18.56
N ILE A 77 17.44 -1.09 18.83
CA ILE A 77 17.05 -1.61 20.15
C ILE A 77 17.86 -2.86 20.50
N GLY A 78 18.00 -3.81 19.56
CA GLY A 78 18.80 -5.01 19.77
C GLY A 78 20.27 -4.69 20.04
N ALA A 79 20.85 -3.74 19.32
CA ALA A 79 22.23 -3.29 19.53
C ALA A 79 22.42 -2.59 20.88
N TYR A 80 21.44 -1.78 21.30
CA TYR A 80 21.45 -1.11 22.60
C TYR A 80 21.40 -2.12 23.77
N CYS A 81 20.52 -3.13 23.72
CA CYS A 81 20.45 -4.19 24.72
C CYS A 81 21.76 -4.99 24.85
N ILE A 82 22.46 -5.22 23.73
CA ILE A 82 23.76 -5.91 23.74
C ILE A 82 24.88 -5.01 24.28
N TYR A 83 24.82 -3.70 24.03
CA TYR A 83 25.79 -2.74 24.57
C TYR A 83 25.69 -2.64 26.11
N ASP A 84 24.47 -2.55 26.64
CA ASP A 84 24.24 -2.51 28.10
C ASP A 84 24.70 -3.79 28.81
N LEU A 85 24.74 -4.92 28.09
CA LEU A 85 25.29 -6.19 28.56
C LEU A 85 26.78 -6.09 28.95
N HIS A 86 27.53 -5.21 28.28
CA HIS A 86 28.95 -4.95 28.58
C HIS A 86 29.14 -4.27 29.94
N THR A 87 28.09 -3.65 30.49
CA THR A 87 28.10 -2.95 31.79
C THR A 87 27.57 -3.79 32.96
N GLY A 88 27.17 -5.05 32.71
CA GLY A 88 26.88 -6.02 33.78
C GLY A 88 25.43 -6.52 33.83
N PHE A 89 24.89 -7.00 32.70
CA PHE A 89 23.53 -7.54 32.62
C PHE A 89 23.54 -9.03 32.21
N GLY A 90 22.62 -9.82 32.80
CA GLY A 90 22.64 -11.29 32.72
C GLY A 90 22.25 -11.89 31.35
N TRP A 91 22.30 -13.24 31.27
CA TRP A 91 22.02 -14.03 30.06
C TRP A 91 20.68 -13.72 29.34
N GLY A 92 19.70 -13.15 30.05
CA GLY A 92 18.40 -12.76 29.48
C GLY A 92 18.49 -11.67 28.41
N GLU A 93 19.38 -10.69 28.57
CA GLU A 93 19.56 -9.60 27.59
C GLU A 93 20.25 -10.09 26.31
N LEU A 94 21.08 -11.15 26.41
CA LEU A 94 21.73 -11.78 25.26
C LEU A 94 20.70 -12.48 24.38
N ILE A 95 19.76 -13.19 25.02
CA ILE A 95 18.67 -13.87 24.33
C ILE A 95 17.72 -12.84 23.71
N PHE A 96 17.35 -11.80 24.46
CA PHE A 96 16.43 -10.77 23.96
C PHE A 96 17.04 -9.92 22.83
N GLY A 97 18.28 -9.46 22.99
CA GLY A 97 19.02 -8.75 21.96
C GLY A 97 19.28 -9.61 20.72
N GLY A 98 19.59 -10.89 20.90
CA GLY A 98 19.74 -11.86 19.81
C GLY A 98 18.45 -12.07 19.02
N ILE A 99 17.31 -12.23 19.71
CA ILE A 99 15.99 -12.36 19.07
C ILE A 99 15.63 -11.07 18.30
N MET A 100 15.89 -9.89 18.87
CA MET A 100 15.61 -8.62 18.20
C MET A 100 16.45 -8.41 16.94
N LEU A 101 17.72 -8.85 16.94
CA LEU A 101 18.55 -8.84 15.74
C LEU A 101 18.07 -9.81 14.67
N LEU A 102 17.57 -10.99 15.05
CA LEU A 102 16.97 -11.93 14.09
C LEU A 102 15.70 -11.37 13.46
N ILE A 103 14.85 -10.69 14.26
CA ILE A 103 13.66 -10.00 13.75
C ILE A 103 14.08 -8.87 12.80
N ALA A 104 15.08 -8.07 13.16
CA ALA A 104 15.60 -7.01 12.31
C ALA A 104 16.12 -7.56 10.96
N TRP A 105 16.85 -8.69 10.99
CA TRP A 105 17.33 -9.37 9.79
C TRP A 105 16.19 -9.89 8.91
N ALA A 106 15.17 -10.53 9.50
CA ALA A 106 14.00 -11.02 8.76
C ALA A 106 13.16 -9.88 8.15
N CYS A 107 12.99 -8.77 8.87
CA CYS A 107 12.34 -7.57 8.33
C CYS A 107 13.16 -6.96 7.19
N TRP A 108 14.49 -6.95 7.31
CA TRP A 108 15.37 -6.44 6.27
C TRP A 108 15.31 -7.30 5.00
N SER A 109 15.38 -8.63 5.12
CA SER A 109 15.30 -9.53 3.97
C SER A 109 13.96 -9.38 3.23
N SER A 110 12.85 -9.38 3.97
CA SER A 110 11.52 -9.17 3.39
C SER A 110 11.40 -7.79 2.72
N ALA A 111 11.94 -6.73 3.33
CA ALA A 111 11.94 -5.40 2.73
C ALA A 111 12.72 -5.36 1.41
N THR A 112 13.85 -6.07 1.32
CA THR A 112 14.63 -6.15 0.07
C THR A 112 13.90 -6.89 -1.04
N GLU A 113 13.24 -8.02 -0.74
CA GLU A 113 12.46 -8.76 -1.73
C GLU A 113 11.26 -7.93 -2.21
N ASN A 114 10.58 -7.27 -1.28
CA ASN A 114 9.46 -6.38 -1.59
C ASN A 114 9.91 -5.19 -2.44
N SER A 115 11.06 -4.57 -2.11
CA SER A 115 11.63 -3.48 -2.90
C SER A 115 12.04 -3.94 -4.30
N GLN A 116 12.64 -5.12 -4.45
CA GLN A 116 12.99 -5.65 -5.77
C GLN A 116 11.74 -5.91 -6.61
N TRP A 117 10.68 -6.43 -6.00
CA TRP A 117 9.40 -6.62 -6.67
C TRP A 117 8.76 -5.28 -7.08
N ASN A 118 8.78 -4.28 -6.19
CA ASN A 118 8.28 -2.93 -6.46
C ASN A 118 9.06 -2.22 -7.57
N GLN A 119 10.36 -2.50 -7.73
CA GLN A 119 11.17 -1.88 -8.77
C GLN A 119 11.06 -2.60 -10.12
N ASN A 120 10.94 -3.93 -10.12
CA ASN A 120 11.06 -4.72 -11.35
C ASN A 120 9.72 -5.19 -11.93
N GLU A 121 8.77 -5.57 -11.07
CA GLU A 121 7.55 -6.26 -11.47
C GLU A 121 6.33 -5.34 -11.39
N TYR A 122 6.22 -4.58 -10.30
CA TYR A 122 5.16 -3.59 -10.12
C TYR A 122 5.00 -2.62 -11.30
N PRO A 123 6.05 -1.95 -11.84
CA PRO A 123 5.86 -1.00 -12.94
C PRO A 123 5.35 -1.67 -14.21
N LYS A 124 5.66 -2.94 -14.45
CA LYS A 124 5.15 -3.69 -15.61
C LYS A 124 3.66 -3.96 -15.46
N LEU A 125 3.26 -4.52 -14.31
CA LEU A 125 1.86 -4.80 -13.98
C LEU A 125 1.01 -3.53 -13.96
N TYR A 126 1.57 -2.44 -13.42
CA TYR A 126 0.91 -1.15 -13.37
C TYR A 126 0.71 -0.57 -14.77
N ASN A 127 1.72 -0.64 -15.65
CA ASN A 127 1.59 -0.19 -17.03
C ASN A 127 0.57 -1.02 -17.81
N GLU A 128 0.59 -2.34 -17.64
CA GLU A 128 -0.42 -3.23 -18.24
C GLU A 128 -1.83 -2.88 -17.77
N TRP A 129 -2.01 -2.63 -16.47
CA TRP A 129 -3.27 -2.15 -15.91
C TRP A 129 -3.68 -0.77 -16.48
N CYS A 130 -2.73 0.16 -16.65
CA CYS A 130 -2.98 1.45 -17.30
C CYS A 130 -3.41 1.30 -18.76
N CYS A 131 -2.96 0.27 -19.47
CA CYS A 131 -3.37 -0.01 -20.85
C CYS A 131 -4.58 -0.96 -20.94
N SER A 132 -5.19 -1.31 -19.81
CA SER A 132 -6.32 -2.23 -19.73
C SER A 132 -7.67 -1.51 -19.82
N PHE A 133 -8.60 -2.18 -20.49
CA PHE A 133 -9.98 -1.75 -20.67
C PHE A 133 -10.93 -2.81 -20.12
N ILE A 134 -12.10 -2.36 -19.67
CA ILE A 134 -13.21 -3.21 -19.26
C ILE A 134 -14.44 -2.88 -20.10
N CYS A 135 -15.13 -3.91 -20.58
CA CYS A 135 -16.42 -3.75 -21.24
C CYS A 135 -17.56 -3.74 -20.22
N HIS A 136 -18.40 -2.70 -20.25
CA HIS A 136 -19.56 -2.61 -19.34
C HIS A 136 -20.72 -3.53 -19.73
N LYS A 137 -20.74 -4.03 -20.97
CA LYS A 137 -21.79 -4.95 -21.44
C LYS A 137 -21.55 -6.39 -20.97
N CYS A 138 -20.33 -6.89 -21.08
CA CYS A 138 -20.00 -8.30 -20.80
C CYS A 138 -18.99 -8.49 -19.66
N GLY A 139 -18.43 -7.42 -19.09
CA GLY A 139 -17.43 -7.49 -18.01
C GLY A 139 -16.04 -7.97 -18.46
N HIS A 140 -15.84 -8.23 -19.75
CA HIS A 140 -14.56 -8.73 -20.26
C HIS A 140 -13.46 -7.66 -20.16
N ARG A 141 -12.30 -8.08 -19.64
CA ARG A 141 -11.11 -7.26 -19.42
C ARG A 141 -10.07 -7.62 -20.47
N PHE A 142 -9.49 -6.61 -21.11
CA PHE A 142 -8.49 -6.83 -22.15
C PHE A 142 -7.51 -5.66 -22.23
N VAL A 143 -6.31 -5.95 -22.70
CA VAL A 143 -5.24 -4.97 -22.93
C VAL A 143 -5.19 -4.63 -24.40
N ILE A 144 -5.10 -3.34 -24.73
CA ILE A 144 -4.85 -2.90 -26.10
C ILE A 144 -3.36 -2.54 -26.16
N LYS A 145 -2.59 -3.36 -26.89
CA LYS A 145 -1.17 -3.12 -27.18
C LYS A 145 -1.02 -2.32 -28.47
#